data_AF-A0A1G9IXY7-F1
#
_entry.id   AF-A0A1G9IXY7-F1
#
_cell.length_a   1.000
_cell.length_b   1.000
_cell.length_c   1.000
_cell.angle_alpha   90.00
_cell.angle_beta   90.00
_cell.angle_gamma   90.00
#
_symmetry.space_group_name_H-M   'P 1'
#
loop_
_entity.id
_entity.type
_entity.pdbx_description
1 polymer ?
#
loop_
_entity_poly.entity_id
_entity_poly.type
_entity_poly.pdbx_seq_one_letter_code
_entity_poly.pdbx_strand_id
1 'polypeptide(L)'
;MQLDFHYYATYCAAFLAGYTHEESLEICYSAQMVDCCSRSFLSRIKGPRAAATTQEKLELVDAKADILSLQEMTRIWASFHFLPRDLYAETGKWTAKSYRNKYRLICGPNGELVSDTVELAKNDGSLQAVGIAMHILADTWAHQFFAGTPSLVINNTNPVFFELIPDPAAETFSPLQEKKDQNPPAKTFSPLQEKKDQNPPAETLSPLREKKDQNPPAETFSPSQEKKDQDKEKAAEHIIFFNEEGTATHIHLPDGRHCTLLPIKFIHNPGQEDDPEHQIYINTFYQVRENSPMNLGHGRAGHLPDYSYARYRYMPAWGNYAEIVKDNPSDYYHAFCQMIYAMKYLRGSCDTFERKKYDTEAVAPWEPGIRQILEKRQTDASADWKAFAQELSGREIEDFDQEAYTREYTFAPEETRDDTFLGKFILAAMEQKSMVTNKIFKSGNMLAGFSIDFRQKGFKGIKDFMKLVEKDDRRKA
;
A
#
# COMPACT_ATOMS: atom_id res chain seq x y z
N MET A 1 -0.21 5.96 6.31
CA MET A 1 -1.16 5.93 7.46
C MET A 1 -1.18 7.33 8.08
N GLN A 2 -1.76 7.56 9.26
CA GLN A 2 -1.75 8.89 9.91
C GLN A 2 -1.10 8.86 11.30
N LEU A 3 -1.17 10.00 11.99
CA LEU A 3 -0.62 10.21 13.33
C LEU A 3 -1.06 9.13 14.33
N ASP A 4 -2.31 8.69 14.22
CA ASP A 4 -2.89 7.65 15.06
C ASP A 4 -2.05 6.36 15.06
N PHE A 5 -1.63 5.91 13.89
CA PHE A 5 -0.87 4.67 13.74
C PHE A 5 0.64 4.91 13.81
N HIS A 6 1.16 5.91 13.08
CA HIS A 6 2.60 6.16 13.02
C HIS A 6 3.18 6.57 14.37
N TYR A 7 2.41 7.24 15.23
CA TYR A 7 2.81 7.58 16.59
C TYR A 7 2.26 6.58 17.62
N TYR A 8 0.95 6.58 17.89
CA TYR A 8 0.42 5.86 19.05
C TYR A 8 0.42 4.34 18.88
N ALA A 9 0.06 3.80 17.71
CA ALA A 9 0.17 2.37 17.47
C ALA A 9 1.64 1.91 17.46
N THR A 10 2.56 2.70 16.89
CA THR A 10 4.01 2.42 16.94
C THR A 10 4.52 2.35 18.38
N TYR A 11 4.09 3.26 19.27
CA TYR A 11 4.42 3.17 20.69
C TYR A 11 3.96 1.84 21.29
N CYS A 12 2.69 1.45 21.03
CA CYS A 12 2.14 0.20 21.56
C CYS A 12 2.93 -1.02 21.06
N ALA A 13 3.27 -1.04 19.75
CA ALA A 13 4.07 -2.11 19.16
C ALA A 13 5.48 -2.17 19.75
N ALA A 14 6.12 -1.03 19.99
CA ALA A 14 7.45 -0.97 20.60
C ALA A 14 7.42 -1.49 22.05
N PHE A 15 6.42 -1.08 22.82
CA PHE A 15 6.24 -1.54 24.19
C PHE A 15 5.97 -3.05 24.26
N LEU A 16 5.11 -3.59 23.38
CA LEU A 16 4.87 -5.04 23.26
C LEU A 16 6.10 -5.83 22.78
N ALA A 17 6.98 -5.20 22.00
CA ALA A 17 8.27 -5.78 21.64
C ALA A 17 9.30 -5.73 22.79
N GLY A 18 8.96 -5.10 23.91
CA GLY A 18 9.72 -5.04 25.15
C GLY A 18 10.72 -3.90 25.25
N TYR A 19 10.57 -2.85 24.45
CA TYR A 19 11.25 -1.56 24.69
C TYR A 19 10.70 -0.90 25.95
N THR A 20 11.51 -0.07 26.63
CA THR A 20 11.01 0.72 27.76
C THR A 20 10.01 1.78 27.29
N HIS A 21 9.32 2.42 28.22
CA HIS A 21 8.45 3.56 27.91
C HIS A 21 9.23 4.67 27.19
N GLU A 22 10.41 5.01 27.70
CA GLU A 22 11.26 6.08 27.16
C GLU A 22 11.77 5.72 25.75
N GLU A 23 12.22 4.48 25.54
CA GLU A 23 12.62 4.01 24.21
C GLU A 23 11.44 3.98 23.23
N SER A 24 10.25 3.59 23.69
CA SER A 24 9.04 3.54 22.88
C SER A 24 8.60 4.94 22.43
N LEU A 25 8.75 5.95 23.29
CA LEU A 25 8.51 7.36 22.95
C LEU A 25 9.50 7.87 21.88
N GLU A 26 10.77 7.51 21.96
CA GLU A 26 11.75 7.88 20.93
C GLU A 26 11.46 7.21 19.58
N ILE A 27 11.10 5.93 19.59
CA ILE A 27 10.75 5.16 18.38
C ILE A 27 9.50 5.75 17.72
N CYS A 28 8.43 5.98 18.48
CA CYS A 28 7.18 6.48 17.90
C CYS A 28 7.30 7.93 17.43
N TYR A 29 8.05 8.77 18.15
CA TYR A 29 8.38 10.11 17.68
C TYR A 29 9.13 10.05 16.35
N SER A 30 10.13 9.18 16.25
CA SER A 30 10.91 9.03 15.02
C SER A 30 10.07 8.54 13.86
N ALA A 31 9.14 7.60 14.10
CA ALA A 31 8.20 7.15 13.08
C ALA A 31 7.34 8.32 12.58
N GLN A 32 6.67 9.05 13.48
CA GLN A 32 5.86 10.22 13.09
C GLN A 32 6.68 11.34 12.43
N MET A 33 7.94 11.52 12.84
CA MET A 33 8.83 12.53 12.27
C MET A 33 9.09 12.29 10.77
N VAL A 34 8.94 11.06 10.26
CA VAL A 34 9.00 10.76 8.82
C VAL A 34 7.94 11.55 8.04
N ASP A 35 6.74 11.70 8.58
CA ASP A 35 5.65 12.50 7.97
C ASP A 35 5.81 14.01 8.19
N CYS A 36 6.77 14.45 9.00
CA CYS A 36 6.93 15.85 9.38
C CYS A 36 8.28 16.46 8.92
N CYS A 37 9.22 15.65 8.44
CA CYS A 37 10.55 16.12 8.03
C CYS A 37 10.55 16.54 6.55
N SER A 38 9.90 17.67 6.26
CA SER A 38 9.88 18.30 4.93
C SER A 38 11.14 19.12 4.64
N ARG A 39 11.31 19.56 3.38
CA ARG A 39 12.43 20.44 3.02
C ARG A 39 12.32 21.79 3.72
N SER A 40 11.10 22.28 3.91
CA SER A 40 10.80 23.50 4.65
C SER A 40 11.14 23.37 6.13
N PHE A 41 10.76 22.25 6.77
CA PHE A 41 11.15 21.94 8.15
C PHE A 41 12.68 21.94 8.32
N LEU A 42 13.39 21.18 7.49
CA LEU A 42 14.86 21.10 7.54
C LEU A 42 15.51 22.46 7.31
N SER A 43 15.00 23.25 6.37
CA SER A 43 15.52 24.61 6.12
C SER A 43 15.38 25.51 7.36
N ARG A 44 14.27 25.40 8.10
CA ARG A 44 14.01 26.19 9.30
C ARG A 44 14.99 25.86 10.44
N ILE A 45 15.29 24.59 10.64
CA ILE A 45 16.26 24.13 11.65
C ILE A 45 17.71 24.12 11.17
N LYS A 46 17.98 24.66 9.97
CA LYS A 46 19.30 24.65 9.31
C LYS A 46 19.88 23.24 9.11
N GLY A 47 19.01 22.24 8.94
CA GLY A 47 19.34 20.88 8.59
C GLY A 47 19.56 20.68 7.08
N PRO A 48 20.14 19.54 6.67
CA PRO A 48 20.38 19.21 5.28
C PRO A 48 19.06 18.95 4.54
N ARG A 49 18.65 19.82 3.62
CA ARG A 49 17.37 19.67 2.86
C ARG A 49 17.23 18.34 2.12
N ALA A 50 18.34 17.73 1.71
CA ALA A 50 18.33 16.43 1.03
C ALA A 50 18.02 15.25 1.98
N ALA A 51 17.89 15.48 3.29
CA ALA A 51 17.39 14.50 4.25
C ALA A 51 15.85 14.45 4.35
N ALA A 52 15.12 15.30 3.61
CA ALA A 52 13.67 15.37 3.69
C ALA A 52 13.01 14.00 3.44
N THR A 53 12.13 13.57 4.32
CA THR A 53 11.44 12.28 4.24
C THR A 53 10.05 12.40 3.66
N THR A 54 9.49 13.62 3.66
CA THR A 54 8.19 13.96 3.09
C THR A 54 8.25 15.27 2.29
N GLN A 55 7.13 15.66 1.68
CA GLN A 55 6.94 16.96 1.02
C GLN A 55 5.59 17.56 1.39
N GLU A 56 5.60 18.86 1.71
CA GLU A 56 4.36 19.59 1.98
C GLU A 56 3.49 19.70 0.72
N LYS A 57 2.17 19.85 0.90
CA LYS A 57 1.24 20.09 -0.21
C LYS A 57 1.68 21.27 -1.09
N LEU A 58 2.12 22.37 -0.46
CA LEU A 58 2.60 23.56 -1.19
C LEU A 58 3.89 23.27 -1.97
N GLU A 59 4.81 22.48 -1.41
CA GLU A 59 6.05 22.07 -2.08
C GLU A 59 5.76 21.20 -3.33
N LEU A 60 4.73 20.36 -3.27
CA LEU A 60 4.28 19.53 -4.40
C LEU A 60 3.56 20.35 -5.48
N VAL A 61 2.75 21.34 -5.08
CA VAL A 61 2.05 22.25 -6.02
C VAL A 61 3.06 23.10 -6.80
N ASP A 62 4.12 23.58 -6.14
CA ASP A 62 5.18 24.37 -6.78
C ASP A 62 6.19 23.49 -7.56
N ALA A 63 6.10 22.16 -7.44
CA ALA A 63 7.02 21.26 -8.10
C ALA A 63 6.82 21.27 -9.63
N LYS A 64 7.92 21.47 -10.35
CA LYS A 64 7.92 21.37 -11.81
C LYS A 64 7.77 19.91 -12.24
N ALA A 65 7.13 19.67 -13.37
CA ALA A 65 7.09 18.34 -14.00
C ALA A 65 8.35 18.04 -14.84
N ASP A 66 9.53 18.48 -14.37
CA ASP A 66 10.82 18.19 -15.01
C ASP A 66 11.51 16.98 -14.38
N ILE A 67 12.50 16.43 -15.08
CA ILE A 67 13.14 15.16 -14.70
C ILE A 67 13.79 15.20 -13.32
N LEU A 68 14.39 16.33 -12.92
CA LEU A 68 15.06 16.45 -11.64
C LEU A 68 14.05 16.48 -10.49
N SER A 69 12.96 17.22 -10.67
CA SER A 69 11.86 17.31 -9.71
C SER A 69 11.16 15.95 -9.54
N LEU A 70 10.90 15.24 -10.64
CA LEU A 70 10.32 13.88 -10.62
C LEU A 70 11.23 12.85 -9.95
N GLN A 71 12.55 12.94 -10.19
CA GLN A 71 13.52 12.10 -9.50
C GLN A 71 13.56 12.38 -8.02
N GLU A 72 13.51 13.65 -7.61
CA GLU A 72 13.51 14.02 -6.19
C GLU A 72 12.25 13.53 -5.47
N MET A 73 11.06 13.72 -6.05
CA MET A 73 9.83 13.11 -5.54
C MET A 73 10.00 11.59 -5.40
N THR A 74 10.51 10.93 -6.45
CA THR A 74 10.69 9.47 -6.40
C THR A 74 11.66 9.03 -5.30
N ARG A 75 12.75 9.78 -5.06
CA ARG A 75 13.71 9.47 -4.00
C ARG A 75 13.11 9.59 -2.61
N ILE A 76 12.22 10.56 -2.39
CA ILE A 76 11.56 10.76 -1.10
C ILE A 76 10.49 9.67 -0.93
N TRP A 77 9.48 9.68 -1.79
CA TRP A 77 8.27 8.89 -1.60
C TRP A 77 8.50 7.38 -1.71
N ALA A 78 9.36 6.91 -2.64
CA ALA A 78 9.66 5.47 -2.73
C ALA A 78 10.57 4.97 -1.60
N SER A 79 11.25 5.85 -0.86
CA SER A 79 12.13 5.46 0.26
C SER A 79 11.41 5.40 1.59
N PHE A 80 10.35 6.20 1.78
CA PHE A 80 9.70 6.39 3.08
C PHE A 80 8.23 5.95 3.15
N HIS A 81 7.47 6.13 2.07
CA HIS A 81 6.00 5.96 2.11
C HIS A 81 5.47 4.88 1.15
N PHE A 82 6.21 4.59 0.08
CA PHE A 82 5.79 3.65 -0.96
C PHE A 82 6.94 2.72 -1.32
N LEU A 83 7.48 2.00 -0.32
CA LEU A 83 8.63 1.13 -0.51
C LEU A 83 8.33 0.03 -1.56
N PRO A 84 9.07 -0.04 -2.68
CA PRO A 84 8.79 -1.01 -3.74
C PRO A 84 8.86 -2.46 -3.26
N ARG A 85 7.86 -3.27 -3.63
CA ARG A 85 7.84 -4.70 -3.26
C ARG A 85 8.86 -5.52 -4.04
N ASP A 86 8.93 -5.29 -5.36
CA ASP A 86 9.78 -6.06 -6.29
C ASP A 86 10.33 -5.17 -7.40
N LEU A 87 11.61 -4.83 -7.29
CA LEU A 87 12.34 -4.02 -8.26
C LEU A 87 12.64 -4.74 -9.58
N TYR A 88 12.41 -6.05 -9.65
CA TYR A 88 12.67 -6.89 -10.81
C TYR A 88 11.39 -7.44 -11.45
N ALA A 89 10.22 -7.11 -10.88
CA ALA A 89 8.91 -7.54 -11.34
C ALA A 89 8.80 -7.55 -12.87
N GLU A 90 8.34 -8.68 -13.39
CA GLU A 90 8.13 -8.87 -14.82
C GLU A 90 6.80 -8.24 -15.25
N THR A 91 6.81 -7.71 -16.45
CA THR A 91 5.64 -7.17 -17.13
C THR A 91 5.50 -7.89 -18.47
N GLY A 92 4.33 -7.79 -19.13
CA GLY A 92 4.07 -8.51 -20.38
C GLY A 92 5.17 -8.31 -21.46
N LYS A 93 5.36 -9.32 -22.32
CA LYS A 93 6.48 -9.41 -23.30
C LYS A 93 6.73 -8.18 -24.19
N TRP A 94 5.75 -7.28 -24.32
CA TRP A 94 5.81 -6.10 -25.19
C TRP A 94 5.61 -4.76 -24.45
N THR A 95 5.75 -4.75 -23.12
CA THR A 95 5.58 -3.52 -22.35
C THR A 95 6.76 -2.56 -22.51
N ALA A 96 6.45 -1.27 -22.67
CA ALA A 96 7.47 -0.22 -22.77
C ALA A 96 8.34 -0.15 -21.50
N LYS A 97 9.64 0.13 -21.66
CA LYS A 97 10.58 0.27 -20.54
C LYS A 97 10.13 1.31 -19.51
N SER A 98 9.55 2.42 -19.96
CA SER A 98 9.03 3.48 -19.10
C SER A 98 7.91 2.97 -18.18
N TYR A 99 6.96 2.20 -18.72
CA TYR A 99 5.89 1.57 -17.94
C TYR A 99 6.46 0.55 -16.95
N ARG A 100 7.32 -0.37 -17.44
CA ARG A 100 7.94 -1.40 -16.59
C ARG A 100 8.71 -0.80 -15.41
N ASN A 101 9.43 0.30 -15.63
CA ASN A 101 10.14 0.99 -14.57
C ASN A 101 9.19 1.54 -13.49
N LYS A 102 8.01 2.03 -13.86
CA LYS A 102 7.01 2.52 -12.89
C LYS A 102 6.32 1.36 -12.16
N TYR A 103 5.98 0.31 -12.91
CA TYR A 103 5.38 -0.92 -12.36
C TYR A 103 6.25 -1.54 -11.26
N ARG A 104 7.56 -1.59 -11.48
CA ARG A 104 8.55 -2.08 -10.49
C ARG A 104 8.69 -1.21 -9.24
N LEU A 105 8.05 -0.04 -9.20
CA LEU A 105 8.00 0.82 -8.01
C LEU A 105 6.66 0.71 -7.27
N ILE A 106 5.78 -0.22 -7.66
CA ILE A 106 4.56 -0.51 -6.89
C ILE A 106 4.97 -1.02 -5.50
N CYS A 107 4.45 -0.34 -4.50
CA CYS A 107 4.62 -0.64 -3.10
C CYS A 107 3.86 -1.90 -2.71
N GLY A 108 4.38 -2.61 -1.71
CA GLY A 108 3.67 -3.68 -1.06
C GLY A 108 4.50 -4.32 0.04
N PRO A 109 3.84 -5.07 0.95
CA PRO A 109 4.50 -5.65 2.10
C PRO A 109 5.38 -6.83 1.69
N ASN A 110 6.29 -7.21 2.58
CA ASN A 110 7.12 -8.41 2.45
C ASN A 110 8.03 -8.43 1.20
N GLY A 111 8.35 -7.26 0.64
CA GLY A 111 9.38 -7.10 -0.38
C GLY A 111 10.80 -7.30 0.18
N GLU A 112 11.80 -7.47 -0.71
CA GLU A 112 13.22 -7.55 -0.29
C GLU A 112 13.67 -6.28 0.42
N LEU A 113 13.22 -5.11 -0.07
CA LEU A 113 13.58 -3.82 0.51
C LEU A 113 13.11 -3.65 1.96
N VAL A 114 12.04 -4.33 2.40
CA VAL A 114 11.61 -4.28 3.80
C VAL A 114 12.68 -4.93 4.69
N SER A 115 13.23 -6.07 4.28
CA SER A 115 14.35 -6.69 4.97
C SER A 115 15.58 -5.79 4.95
N ASP A 116 15.94 -5.21 3.81
CA ASP A 116 17.07 -4.27 3.73
C ASP A 116 16.89 -3.07 4.69
N THR A 117 15.67 -2.54 4.83
CA THR A 117 15.35 -1.44 5.76
C THR A 117 15.48 -1.85 7.22
N VAL A 118 14.98 -3.04 7.61
CA VAL A 118 15.13 -3.54 8.98
C VAL A 118 16.60 -3.86 9.29
N GLU A 119 17.34 -4.46 8.36
CA GLU A 119 18.78 -4.71 8.50
C GLU A 119 19.57 -3.40 8.59
N LEU A 120 19.19 -2.37 7.83
CA LEU A 120 19.83 -1.06 7.92
C LEU A 120 19.66 -0.46 9.32
N ALA A 121 18.44 -0.52 9.88
CA ALA A 121 18.18 -0.08 11.25
C ALA A 121 18.95 -0.90 12.29
N LYS A 122 19.09 -2.23 12.09
CA LYS A 122 19.90 -3.09 12.97
C LYS A 122 21.37 -2.65 12.98
N ASN A 123 21.92 -2.35 11.82
CA ASN A 123 23.32 -1.96 11.64
C ASN A 123 23.61 -0.52 12.09
N ASP A 124 22.61 0.35 12.07
CA ASP A 124 22.70 1.70 12.65
C ASP A 124 22.64 1.65 14.18
N GLY A 125 21.68 0.91 14.73
CA GLY A 125 21.54 0.67 16.17
C GLY A 125 20.87 1.81 16.94
N SER A 126 20.54 2.95 16.31
CA SER A 126 19.78 4.02 16.96
C SER A 126 18.27 3.73 17.00
N LEU A 127 17.59 4.24 18.01
CA LEU A 127 16.12 4.19 18.10
C LEU A 127 15.45 4.98 16.98
N GLN A 128 16.11 6.02 16.47
CA GLN A 128 15.63 6.81 15.34
C GLN A 128 15.57 5.96 14.06
N ALA A 129 16.59 5.15 13.80
CA ALA A 129 16.57 4.21 12.68
C ALA A 129 15.49 3.13 12.86
N VAL A 130 15.25 2.66 14.09
CA VAL A 130 14.13 1.74 14.40
C VAL A 130 12.79 2.39 14.06
N GLY A 131 12.53 3.63 14.51
CA GLY A 131 11.28 4.33 14.22
C GLY A 131 11.06 4.59 12.74
N ILE A 132 12.10 5.01 12.00
CA ILE A 132 12.03 5.15 10.54
C ILE A 132 11.68 3.81 9.88
N ALA A 133 12.31 2.71 10.30
CA ALA A 133 12.01 1.39 9.75
C ALA A 133 10.57 0.95 10.03
N MET A 134 10.03 1.23 11.23
CA MET A 134 8.65 0.87 11.58
C MET A 134 7.63 1.68 10.78
N HIS A 135 7.88 2.99 10.59
CA HIS A 135 7.07 3.83 9.70
C HIS A 135 6.95 3.20 8.31
N ILE A 136 8.10 2.92 7.70
CA ILE A 136 8.19 2.42 6.33
C ILE A 136 7.52 1.05 6.19
N LEU A 137 7.76 0.16 7.16
CA LEU A 137 7.17 -1.16 7.20
C LEU A 137 5.64 -1.07 7.26
N ALA A 138 5.09 -0.22 8.13
CA ALA A 138 3.65 0.01 8.22
C ALA A 138 3.07 0.54 6.91
N ASP A 139 3.72 1.54 6.31
CA ASP A 139 3.30 2.12 5.04
C ASP A 139 3.32 1.11 3.89
N THR A 140 4.17 0.07 3.93
CA THR A 140 4.12 -1.00 2.91
C THR A 140 2.79 -1.75 2.88
N TRP A 141 2.07 -1.82 4.00
CA TRP A 141 0.75 -2.43 4.10
C TRP A 141 -0.36 -1.47 3.70
N ALA A 142 -0.34 -0.24 4.22
CA ALA A 142 -1.36 0.75 3.92
C ALA A 142 -1.37 1.11 2.43
N HIS A 143 -0.19 1.42 1.88
CA HIS A 143 -0.01 1.98 0.55
C HIS A 143 0.32 0.95 -0.53
N GLN A 144 0.15 -0.35 -0.23
CA GLN A 144 0.27 -1.39 -1.24
C GLN A 144 -0.58 -1.05 -2.47
N PHE A 145 -0.12 -1.45 -3.66
CA PHE A 145 -0.76 -1.21 -4.97
C PHE A 145 -0.61 0.20 -5.57
N PHE A 146 0.07 1.11 -4.86
CA PHE A 146 0.45 2.43 -5.35
C PHE A 146 1.97 2.58 -5.40
N ALA A 147 2.48 3.61 -6.06
CA ALA A 147 3.91 3.84 -6.22
C ALA A 147 4.31 5.25 -5.80
N GLY A 148 5.46 5.35 -5.14
CA GLY A 148 6.10 6.60 -4.72
C GLY A 148 6.77 7.35 -5.86
N THR A 149 6.18 7.31 -7.05
CA THR A 149 6.64 8.05 -8.24
C THR A 149 5.43 8.60 -8.97
N PRO A 150 5.48 9.81 -9.54
CA PRO A 150 4.37 10.34 -10.32
C PRO A 150 4.01 9.44 -11.51
N SER A 151 2.79 8.89 -11.51
CA SER A 151 2.32 8.01 -12.58
C SER A 151 0.80 7.95 -12.66
N LEU A 152 0.23 8.37 -13.80
CA LEU A 152 -1.20 8.21 -14.05
C LEU A 152 -1.56 6.73 -14.18
N VAL A 153 -0.79 5.93 -14.92
CA VAL A 153 -1.13 4.51 -15.16
C VAL A 153 -0.98 3.62 -13.92
N ILE A 154 -0.11 3.98 -12.97
CA ILE A 154 0.07 3.19 -11.74
C ILE A 154 -0.86 3.67 -10.62
N ASN A 155 -0.91 4.97 -10.36
CA ASN A 155 -1.52 5.51 -9.14
C ASN A 155 -2.97 5.93 -9.29
N ASN A 156 -3.50 5.89 -10.51
CA ASN A 156 -4.87 6.29 -10.77
C ASN A 156 -5.83 5.09 -10.69
N THR A 157 -7.05 5.39 -10.30
CA THR A 157 -8.15 4.43 -10.24
C THR A 157 -9.25 4.87 -11.21
N ASN A 158 -10.02 3.90 -11.72
CA ASN A 158 -11.18 4.22 -12.53
C ASN A 158 -12.34 4.76 -11.65
N PRO A 159 -13.44 5.26 -12.23
CA PRO A 159 -14.59 5.73 -11.46
C PRO A 159 -15.35 4.62 -10.71
N VAL A 160 -15.00 3.35 -10.91
CA VAL A 160 -15.67 2.19 -10.32
C VAL A 160 -14.99 1.88 -9.00
N PHE A 161 -15.45 2.56 -7.96
CA PHE A 161 -14.87 2.50 -6.62
C PHE A 161 -15.98 2.35 -5.59
N PHE A 162 -15.87 1.36 -4.71
CA PHE A 162 -16.91 1.06 -3.72
C PHE A 162 -16.30 0.85 -2.34
N GLU A 163 -16.94 1.39 -1.32
CA GLU A 163 -16.74 1.00 0.07
C GLU A 163 -17.53 -0.30 0.32
N LEU A 164 -16.94 -1.21 1.09
CA LEU A 164 -17.55 -2.46 1.52
C LEU A 164 -17.94 -2.29 2.99
N ILE A 165 -19.23 -2.18 3.26
CA ILE A 165 -19.75 -2.11 4.63
C ILE A 165 -20.14 -3.53 5.06
N PRO A 166 -19.50 -4.11 6.09
CA PRO A 166 -19.93 -5.38 6.63
C PRO A 166 -21.39 -5.28 7.07
N ASP A 167 -22.21 -6.21 6.61
CA ASP A 167 -23.59 -6.26 7.07
C ASP A 167 -23.60 -6.57 8.56
N PRO A 168 -24.49 -5.94 9.35
CA PRO A 168 -24.69 -6.36 10.74
C PRO A 168 -24.98 -7.86 10.69
N ALA A 169 -24.16 -8.65 11.41
CA ALA A 169 -24.15 -10.11 11.32
C ALA A 169 -25.58 -10.61 11.21
N ALA A 170 -25.96 -11.06 10.01
CA ALA A 170 -27.31 -11.53 9.78
C ALA A 170 -27.54 -12.62 10.82
N GLU A 171 -28.53 -12.42 11.71
CA GLU A 171 -29.15 -13.55 12.39
C GLU A 171 -29.41 -14.57 11.29
N THR A 172 -28.72 -15.70 11.41
CA THR A 172 -28.70 -16.82 10.47
C THR A 172 -29.98 -16.85 9.63
N PHE A 173 -29.90 -16.45 8.36
CA PHE A 173 -30.97 -16.72 7.42
C PHE A 173 -31.12 -18.24 7.39
N SER A 174 -32.15 -18.73 8.09
CA SER A 174 -32.55 -20.12 8.04
C SER A 174 -32.84 -20.45 6.57
N PRO A 175 -32.33 -21.58 6.03
CA PRO A 175 -32.71 -22.01 4.70
C PRO A 175 -34.23 -22.04 4.63
N LEU A 176 -34.79 -21.38 3.62
CA LEU A 176 -36.21 -21.40 3.31
C LEU A 176 -36.78 -22.79 3.60
N GLN A 177 -37.72 -22.84 4.53
CA GLN A 177 -38.51 -24.04 4.79
C GLN A 177 -39.08 -24.52 3.45
N GLU A 178 -38.67 -25.72 3.02
CA GLU A 178 -39.37 -26.46 1.99
C GLU A 178 -40.85 -26.51 2.36
N LYS A 179 -41.68 -25.83 1.58
CA LYS A 179 -43.12 -26.07 1.61
C LYS A 179 -43.35 -27.52 1.22
N LYS A 180 -43.71 -28.33 2.22
CA LYS A 180 -44.36 -29.63 2.04
C LYS A 180 -45.68 -29.42 1.33
N ASP A 181 -45.66 -29.45 0.00
CA ASP A 181 -46.87 -29.72 -0.75
C ASP A 181 -47.18 -31.22 -0.68
N GLN A 182 -48.32 -31.51 -0.06
CA GLN A 182 -48.89 -32.83 0.08
C GLN A 182 -49.38 -33.31 -1.30
N ASN A 183 -48.77 -34.36 -1.84
CA ASN A 183 -49.29 -35.10 -2.98
C ASN A 183 -50.23 -36.22 -2.51
N PRO A 184 -51.38 -36.46 -3.15
CA PRO A 184 -51.98 -37.77 -3.27
C PRO A 184 -51.69 -38.40 -4.65
N PRO A 185 -51.87 -39.73 -4.83
CA PRO A 185 -50.77 -40.56 -5.31
C PRO A 185 -50.81 -40.97 -6.79
N ALA A 186 -49.60 -41.36 -7.21
CA ALA A 186 -49.13 -42.03 -8.41
C ALA A 186 -50.12 -42.79 -9.30
N LYS A 187 -49.85 -42.75 -10.62
CA LYS A 187 -49.78 -43.94 -11.47
C LYS A 187 -48.79 -43.76 -12.63
N THR A 188 -47.88 -44.72 -12.65
CA THR A 188 -46.93 -45.18 -13.66
C THR A 188 -47.39 -45.08 -15.12
N PHE A 189 -46.47 -44.79 -16.05
CA PHE A 189 -46.00 -45.68 -17.13
C PHE A 189 -45.13 -44.90 -18.16
N SER A 190 -44.01 -45.50 -18.55
CA SER A 190 -43.33 -45.31 -19.85
C SER A 190 -43.26 -46.70 -20.51
N PRO A 191 -42.82 -46.91 -21.78
CA PRO A 191 -42.63 -46.02 -22.94
C PRO A 191 -43.27 -46.60 -24.24
N LEU A 192 -43.04 -45.99 -25.43
CA LEU A 192 -42.92 -46.56 -26.82
C LEU A 192 -43.35 -45.50 -27.87
N GLN A 193 -42.45 -44.99 -28.73
CA GLN A 193 -41.98 -45.47 -30.06
C GLN A 193 -42.81 -45.02 -31.30
N GLU A 194 -42.10 -44.30 -32.21
CA GLU A 194 -42.15 -44.23 -33.69
C GLU A 194 -43.46 -44.17 -34.51
N LYS A 195 -43.51 -43.19 -35.44
CA LYS A 195 -43.60 -43.32 -36.93
C LYS A 195 -43.77 -41.91 -37.55
N LYS A 196 -42.91 -41.40 -38.45
CA LYS A 196 -42.58 -41.74 -39.85
C LYS A 196 -43.63 -41.24 -40.88
N ASP A 197 -43.14 -40.51 -41.89
CA ASP A 197 -43.62 -40.34 -43.29
C ASP A 197 -43.60 -38.85 -43.73
N GLN A 198 -43.27 -38.43 -44.95
CA GLN A 198 -42.81 -39.01 -46.23
C GLN A 198 -42.32 -37.83 -47.13
N ASN A 199 -41.38 -38.08 -48.05
CA ASN A 199 -40.98 -37.21 -49.19
C ASN A 199 -41.41 -37.93 -50.49
N PRO A 200 -41.58 -37.31 -51.70
CA PRO A 200 -40.45 -36.95 -52.60
C PRO A 200 -40.83 -35.90 -53.72
N PRO A 201 -40.17 -35.79 -54.92
CA PRO A 201 -38.79 -36.07 -55.36
C PRO A 201 -38.05 -34.87 -56.04
N ALA A 202 -36.82 -35.16 -56.46
CA ALA A 202 -35.74 -34.33 -56.99
C ALA A 202 -35.86 -33.82 -58.44
N GLU A 203 -35.01 -32.85 -58.82
CA GLU A 203 -34.37 -32.80 -60.15
C GLU A 203 -33.08 -31.94 -60.18
N THR A 204 -32.15 -32.40 -61.02
CA THR A 204 -30.76 -31.99 -61.30
C THR A 204 -30.61 -30.74 -62.18
N LEU A 205 -29.55 -29.93 -61.97
CA LEU A 205 -28.60 -29.42 -63.01
C LEU A 205 -27.62 -28.36 -62.44
N SER A 206 -26.34 -28.50 -62.77
CA SER A 206 -25.25 -27.52 -62.64
C SER A 206 -24.89 -26.96 -64.04
N PRO A 207 -23.88 -26.08 -64.28
CA PRO A 207 -23.22 -25.05 -63.46
C PRO A 207 -23.14 -23.67 -64.19
N LEU A 208 -22.87 -22.55 -63.50
CA LEU A 208 -22.12 -21.42 -64.09
C LEU A 208 -21.21 -20.77 -63.05
N ARG A 209 -19.94 -20.61 -63.46
CA ARG A 209 -18.83 -19.94 -62.76
C ARG A 209 -19.07 -18.42 -62.72
N GLU A 210 -18.68 -17.78 -61.62
CA GLU A 210 -17.74 -16.65 -61.66
C GLU A 210 -17.01 -16.50 -60.30
N LYS A 211 -15.74 -16.12 -60.38
CA LYS A 211 -14.71 -16.15 -59.33
C LYS A 211 -14.65 -14.83 -58.56
N LYS A 212 -14.26 -14.92 -57.28
CA LYS A 212 -13.34 -14.07 -56.47
C LYS A 212 -13.86 -13.96 -55.03
N ASP A 213 -13.10 -14.02 -53.94
CA ASP A 213 -11.70 -14.34 -53.65
C ASP A 213 -11.67 -14.78 -52.16
N GLN A 214 -11.12 -15.97 -51.89
CA GLN A 214 -10.09 -16.23 -50.87
C GLN A 214 -10.22 -15.64 -49.45
N ASN A 215 -10.79 -16.42 -48.52
CA ASN A 215 -10.10 -17.17 -47.43
C ASN A 215 -11.08 -17.50 -46.29
N PRO A 216 -11.19 -18.78 -45.86
CA PRO A 216 -11.88 -19.18 -44.64
C PRO A 216 -10.85 -19.65 -43.57
N PRO A 217 -11.25 -20.27 -42.45
CA PRO A 217 -11.68 -19.60 -41.24
C PRO A 217 -10.82 -19.99 -40.02
N ALA A 218 -11.12 -19.34 -38.89
CA ALA A 218 -10.53 -19.61 -37.59
C ALA A 218 -10.66 -21.08 -37.17
N GLU A 219 -9.51 -21.72 -36.91
CA GLU A 219 -9.43 -22.98 -36.18
C GLU A 219 -9.14 -22.71 -34.70
N THR A 220 -10.09 -23.15 -33.88
CA THR A 220 -9.95 -23.45 -32.46
C THR A 220 -8.83 -24.47 -32.22
N PHE A 221 -7.88 -24.14 -31.35
CA PHE A 221 -6.96 -25.14 -30.78
C PHE A 221 -6.81 -24.95 -29.28
N SER A 222 -7.17 -26.01 -28.56
CA SER A 222 -7.03 -26.17 -27.11
C SER A 222 -5.55 -26.37 -26.71
N PRO A 223 -5.08 -25.87 -25.55
CA PRO A 223 -3.74 -26.17 -25.08
C PRO A 223 -3.68 -27.57 -24.47
N SER A 224 -2.74 -28.35 -24.98
CA SER A 224 -2.28 -29.63 -24.43
C SER A 224 -1.75 -29.49 -23.01
N GLN A 225 -2.13 -30.43 -22.16
CA GLN A 225 -1.65 -30.61 -20.79
C GLN A 225 -0.18 -31.03 -20.77
N GLU A 226 0.67 -30.28 -20.06
CA GLU A 226 1.88 -30.80 -19.43
C GLU A 226 2.05 -30.18 -18.04
N LYS A 227 2.23 -31.06 -17.05
CA LYS A 227 2.33 -30.77 -15.62
C LYS A 227 3.65 -30.06 -15.28
N LYS A 228 3.57 -29.06 -14.42
CA LYS A 228 4.61 -28.79 -13.40
C LYS A 228 3.98 -28.14 -12.18
N ASP A 229 4.10 -28.85 -11.06
CA ASP A 229 3.79 -28.41 -9.71
C ASP A 229 4.66 -27.20 -9.33
N GLN A 230 4.05 -26.16 -8.75
CA GLN A 230 4.56 -25.32 -7.65
C GLN A 230 3.57 -24.18 -7.33
N ASP A 231 3.14 -24.14 -6.08
CA ASP A 231 2.54 -23.03 -5.31
C ASP A 231 1.51 -22.12 -5.99
N LYS A 232 0.25 -22.58 -5.99
CA LYS A 232 -0.92 -21.70 -6.04
C LYS A 232 -1.39 -21.39 -4.62
N GLU A 233 -1.02 -20.22 -4.12
CA GLU A 233 -1.81 -19.51 -3.11
C GLU A 233 -3.24 -19.43 -3.67
N LYS A 234 -4.21 -20.09 -3.02
CA LYS A 234 -5.60 -20.11 -3.50
C LYS A 234 -6.14 -18.68 -3.47
N ALA A 235 -6.34 -18.08 -4.64
CA ALA A 235 -7.22 -16.93 -4.76
C ALA A 235 -8.62 -17.39 -4.32
N ALA A 236 -9.09 -16.89 -3.17
CA ALA A 236 -10.46 -17.10 -2.74
C ALA A 236 -11.38 -16.38 -3.74
N GLU A 237 -12.32 -17.11 -4.34
CA GLU A 237 -13.31 -16.53 -5.25
C GLU A 237 -14.33 -15.73 -4.44
N HIS A 238 -14.49 -14.44 -4.76
CA HIS A 238 -15.54 -13.59 -4.22
C HIS A 238 -16.84 -13.85 -4.99
N ILE A 239 -17.95 -14.06 -4.28
CA ILE A 239 -19.29 -14.16 -4.90
C ILE A 239 -19.91 -12.76 -4.90
N ILE A 240 -20.29 -12.27 -6.09
CA ILE A 240 -20.88 -10.95 -6.30
C ILE A 240 -22.36 -11.10 -6.65
N PHE A 241 -23.24 -10.41 -5.92
CA PHE A 241 -24.66 -10.36 -6.22
C PHE A 241 -25.02 -9.08 -6.94
N PHE A 242 -25.80 -9.21 -8.02
CA PHE A 242 -26.28 -8.09 -8.82
C PHE A 242 -27.76 -7.84 -8.56
N ASN A 243 -28.19 -6.58 -8.56
CA ASN A 243 -29.60 -6.22 -8.60
C ASN A 243 -30.20 -6.47 -10.01
N GLU A 244 -31.51 -6.25 -10.15
CA GLU A 244 -32.24 -6.41 -11.42
C GLU A 244 -31.70 -5.50 -12.56
N GLU A 245 -30.99 -4.43 -12.21
CA GLU A 245 -30.33 -3.51 -13.15
C GLU A 245 -28.88 -3.93 -13.49
N GLY A 246 -28.40 -5.06 -12.97
CA GLY A 246 -27.04 -5.57 -13.22
C GLY A 246 -25.94 -4.85 -12.43
N THR A 247 -26.28 -4.14 -11.35
CA THR A 247 -25.33 -3.47 -10.45
C THR A 247 -25.03 -4.35 -9.24
N ALA A 248 -23.74 -4.56 -8.95
CA ALA A 248 -23.31 -5.32 -7.78
C ALA A 248 -23.74 -4.62 -6.49
N THR A 249 -24.57 -5.27 -5.66
CA THR A 249 -25.08 -4.71 -4.40
C THR A 249 -24.44 -5.33 -3.18
N HIS A 250 -24.04 -6.60 -3.27
CA HIS A 250 -23.38 -7.31 -2.17
C HIS A 250 -22.21 -8.17 -2.64
N ILE A 251 -21.23 -8.36 -1.76
CA ILE A 251 -20.06 -9.22 -1.98
C ILE A 251 -19.80 -10.11 -0.76
N HIS A 252 -19.42 -11.36 -1.00
CA HIS A 252 -18.85 -12.23 0.02
C HIS A 252 -17.33 -12.06 0.08
N LEU A 253 -16.83 -11.62 1.24
CA LEU A 253 -15.40 -11.61 1.53
C LEU A 253 -14.87 -13.04 1.79
N PRO A 254 -13.56 -13.28 1.61
CA PRO A 254 -12.93 -14.60 1.80
C PRO A 254 -13.10 -15.19 3.21
N ASP A 255 -13.34 -14.33 4.20
CA ASP A 255 -13.60 -14.70 5.59
C ASP A 255 -15.08 -15.03 5.86
N GLY A 256 -15.93 -15.03 4.82
CA GLY A 256 -17.35 -15.36 4.89
C GLY A 256 -18.27 -14.19 5.20
N ARG A 257 -17.74 -12.98 5.46
CA ARG A 257 -18.57 -11.79 5.70
C ARG A 257 -19.32 -11.38 4.44
N HIS A 258 -20.60 -11.06 4.61
CA HIS A 258 -21.41 -10.41 3.58
C HIS A 258 -21.27 -8.90 3.76
N CYS A 259 -21.04 -8.19 2.66
CA CYS A 259 -20.86 -6.73 2.69
C CYS A 259 -21.76 -6.06 1.67
N THR A 260 -22.41 -4.98 2.09
CA THR A 260 -23.08 -4.02 1.23
C THR A 260 -22.06 -3.17 0.50
N LEU A 261 -22.27 -2.95 -0.80
CA LEU A 261 -21.42 -2.08 -1.62
C LEU A 261 -22.01 -0.68 -1.72
N LEU A 262 -21.25 0.32 -1.27
CA LEU A 262 -21.61 1.72 -1.40
C LEU A 262 -20.67 2.44 -2.38
N PRO A 263 -21.17 3.05 -3.47
CA PRO A 263 -20.34 3.80 -4.41
C PRO A 263 -19.61 4.95 -3.72
N ILE A 264 -18.30 5.07 -3.96
CA ILE A 264 -17.51 6.18 -3.43
C ILE A 264 -17.55 7.36 -4.39
N LYS A 265 -17.82 8.55 -3.85
CA LYS A 265 -17.74 9.81 -4.58
C LYS A 265 -16.47 10.56 -4.19
N PHE A 266 -15.59 10.76 -5.16
CA PHE A 266 -14.43 11.61 -4.96
C PHE A 266 -14.71 13.06 -5.35
N ILE A 267 -14.33 14.00 -4.48
CA ILE A 267 -14.46 15.44 -4.72
C ILE A 267 -13.08 16.10 -4.62
N HIS A 268 -12.78 17.01 -5.54
CA HIS A 268 -11.58 17.83 -5.43
C HIS A 268 -11.90 19.14 -4.71
N ASN A 269 -11.72 19.14 -3.39
CA ASN A 269 -11.84 20.35 -2.58
C ASN A 269 -10.80 20.33 -1.46
N PRO A 270 -9.62 20.95 -1.65
CA PRO A 270 -8.50 20.87 -0.71
C PRO A 270 -8.78 21.40 0.70
N GLY A 271 -9.85 22.19 0.89
CA GLY A 271 -10.25 22.76 2.17
C GLY A 271 -11.42 22.06 2.86
N GLN A 272 -11.87 20.93 2.33
CA GLN A 272 -12.95 20.13 2.91
C GLN A 272 -12.37 18.87 3.56
N GLU A 273 -13.01 18.39 4.62
CA GLU A 273 -12.74 17.11 5.24
C GLU A 273 -13.49 15.98 4.52
N ASP A 274 -13.00 14.76 4.66
CA ASP A 274 -13.71 13.58 4.19
C ASP A 274 -15.01 13.43 4.98
N ASP A 275 -16.07 12.97 4.31
CA ASP A 275 -17.35 12.64 4.91
C ASP A 275 -17.61 11.14 4.68
N PRO A 276 -17.10 10.30 5.59
CA PRO A 276 -17.32 8.87 5.52
C PRO A 276 -18.81 8.54 5.53
N GLU A 277 -19.66 9.22 6.31
CA GLU A 277 -21.08 8.85 6.45
C GLU A 277 -21.81 8.80 5.09
N HIS A 278 -21.40 9.65 4.15
CA HIS A 278 -21.97 9.73 2.80
C HIS A 278 -21.04 9.25 1.68
N GLN A 279 -19.96 8.52 2.00
CA GLN A 279 -18.97 8.01 1.04
C GLN A 279 -18.32 9.11 0.18
N ILE A 280 -18.12 10.29 0.76
CA ILE A 280 -17.49 11.43 0.08
C ILE A 280 -16.05 11.56 0.56
N TYR A 281 -15.10 11.38 -0.36
CA TYR A 281 -13.68 11.46 -0.05
C TYR A 281 -12.98 12.49 -0.94
N ILE A 282 -12.02 13.21 -0.38
CA ILE A 282 -11.24 14.21 -1.08
C ILE A 282 -10.06 13.56 -1.77
N ASN A 283 -9.81 13.95 -3.02
CA ASN A 283 -8.66 13.46 -3.78
C ASN A 283 -7.93 14.57 -4.54
N THR A 284 -6.77 14.21 -5.09
CA THR A 284 -6.00 15.11 -5.93
C THR A 284 -6.71 15.39 -7.25
N PHE A 285 -6.49 16.59 -7.79
CA PHE A 285 -7.10 17.00 -9.05
C PHE A 285 -6.72 16.04 -10.17
N TYR A 286 -7.70 15.61 -10.96
CA TYR A 286 -7.47 14.68 -12.07
C TYR A 286 -6.55 15.30 -13.14
N GLN A 287 -5.46 14.61 -13.46
CA GLN A 287 -4.46 15.06 -14.43
C GLN A 287 -4.25 14.04 -15.54
N VAL A 288 -4.39 14.46 -16.80
CA VAL A 288 -4.19 13.58 -17.97
C VAL A 288 -2.72 13.30 -18.28
N ARG A 289 -1.79 14.03 -17.66
CA ARG A 289 -0.34 13.89 -17.90
C ARG A 289 0.25 12.78 -17.04
N GLU A 290 0.84 11.77 -17.67
CA GLU A 290 1.44 10.61 -17.01
C GLU A 290 2.41 10.96 -15.87
N ASN A 291 3.23 12.00 -16.01
CA ASN A 291 4.24 12.40 -15.04
C ASN A 291 3.87 13.66 -14.24
N SER A 292 2.57 13.96 -14.05
CA SER A 292 2.18 15.09 -13.22
C SER A 292 2.51 14.82 -11.74
N PRO A 293 3.12 15.75 -10.98
CA PRO A 293 3.28 15.61 -9.52
C PRO A 293 2.00 15.23 -8.78
N MET A 294 0.83 15.66 -9.29
CA MET A 294 -0.48 15.31 -8.73
C MET A 294 -0.86 13.83 -8.84
N ASN A 295 -0.15 13.05 -9.66
CA ASN A 295 -0.32 11.60 -9.82
C ASN A 295 0.65 10.79 -8.93
N LEU A 296 1.15 11.40 -7.87
CA LEU A 296 2.01 10.76 -6.87
C LEU A 296 1.16 10.04 -5.80
N GLY A 297 1.63 8.89 -5.35
CA GLY A 297 1.01 8.16 -4.25
C GLY A 297 -0.39 7.64 -4.56
N HIS A 298 -1.32 7.70 -3.61
CA HIS A 298 -2.65 7.11 -3.75
C HIS A 298 -3.66 7.96 -4.55
N GLY A 299 -3.22 9.06 -5.18
CA GLY A 299 -3.93 9.77 -6.25
C GLY A 299 -5.45 9.87 -6.06
N ARG A 300 -6.21 9.12 -6.88
CA ARG A 300 -7.67 9.12 -6.86
C ARG A 300 -8.32 8.38 -5.70
N ALA A 301 -7.62 7.47 -5.03
CA ALA A 301 -8.14 6.76 -3.86
C ALA A 301 -8.25 7.66 -2.62
N GLY A 302 -7.84 8.95 -2.70
CA GLY A 302 -7.95 9.89 -1.59
C GLY A 302 -7.23 9.37 -0.35
N HIS A 303 -7.75 9.63 0.84
CA HIS A 303 -7.17 9.14 2.10
C HIS A 303 -7.63 7.72 2.48
N LEU A 304 -8.34 6.99 1.60
CA LEU A 304 -8.82 5.65 1.92
C LEU A 304 -7.72 4.68 2.38
N PRO A 305 -6.52 4.63 1.77
CA PRO A 305 -5.44 3.78 2.28
C PRO A 305 -4.99 4.13 3.71
N ASP A 306 -5.26 5.36 4.17
CA ASP A 306 -4.86 5.90 5.47
C ASP A 306 -5.90 5.67 6.57
N TYR A 307 -7.10 5.21 6.22
CA TYR A 307 -8.15 4.93 7.19
C TYR A 307 -8.18 3.46 7.56
N SER A 308 -7.78 3.16 8.80
CA SER A 308 -7.68 1.79 9.32
C SER A 308 -8.98 0.99 9.15
N TYR A 309 -10.16 1.59 9.29
CA TYR A 309 -11.46 0.91 9.16
C TYR A 309 -11.86 0.54 7.72
N ALA A 310 -11.27 1.23 6.73
CA ALA A 310 -11.83 1.24 5.39
C ALA A 310 -11.64 -0.11 4.69
N ARG A 311 -12.74 -0.62 4.14
CA ARG A 311 -12.73 -1.75 3.21
C ARG A 311 -13.26 -1.25 1.89
N TYR A 312 -12.51 -1.45 0.83
CA TYR A 312 -12.89 -0.90 -0.45
C TYR A 312 -12.38 -1.74 -1.61
N ARG A 313 -13.08 -1.65 -2.74
CA ARG A 313 -12.66 -2.28 -3.98
C ARG A 313 -12.51 -1.26 -5.09
N TYR A 314 -11.57 -1.54 -5.99
CA TYR A 314 -11.30 -0.74 -7.16
C TYR A 314 -10.58 -1.56 -8.23
N MET A 315 -10.45 -0.99 -9.42
CA MET A 315 -9.82 -1.65 -10.57
C MET A 315 -8.65 -0.80 -11.08
N PRO A 316 -7.39 -1.13 -10.73
CA PRO A 316 -6.24 -0.40 -11.25
C PRO A 316 -5.95 -0.75 -12.71
N ALA A 317 -5.51 0.26 -13.47
CA ALA A 317 -5.15 0.07 -14.88
C ALA A 317 -3.98 -0.92 -15.05
N TRP A 318 -2.99 -0.86 -14.16
CA TRP A 318 -1.82 -1.76 -14.19
C TRP A 318 -2.17 -3.23 -13.88
N GLY A 319 -3.30 -3.46 -13.22
CA GLY A 319 -3.85 -4.78 -12.91
C GLY A 319 -4.81 -5.30 -13.99
N ASN A 320 -4.75 -4.77 -15.22
CA ASN A 320 -5.69 -5.09 -16.31
C ASN A 320 -7.16 -4.86 -15.92
N TYR A 321 -7.43 -3.90 -15.03
CA TYR A 321 -8.75 -3.65 -14.46
C TYR A 321 -9.37 -4.88 -13.77
N ALA A 322 -8.53 -5.83 -13.32
CA ALA A 322 -8.96 -6.82 -12.35
C ALA A 322 -9.36 -6.12 -11.05
N GLU A 323 -10.42 -6.61 -10.43
CA GLU A 323 -10.87 -6.10 -9.14
C GLU A 323 -9.84 -6.42 -8.06
N ILE A 324 -9.50 -5.41 -7.27
CA ILE A 324 -8.73 -5.54 -6.03
C ILE A 324 -9.63 -5.13 -4.88
N VAL A 325 -9.64 -5.94 -3.83
CA VAL A 325 -10.25 -5.65 -2.53
C VAL A 325 -9.14 -5.31 -1.55
N LYS A 326 -9.25 -4.17 -0.89
CA LYS A 326 -8.42 -3.73 0.23
C LYS A 326 -9.22 -3.89 1.53
N ASP A 327 -8.61 -4.57 2.50
CA ASP A 327 -9.14 -4.73 3.87
C ASP A 327 -8.16 -4.05 4.82
N ASN A 328 -8.29 -2.72 4.99
CA ASN A 328 -7.36 -1.97 5.82
C ASN A 328 -7.31 -2.49 7.26
N PRO A 329 -8.41 -2.90 7.92
CA PRO A 329 -8.31 -3.44 9.28
C PRO A 329 -7.38 -4.64 9.36
N SER A 330 -7.45 -5.53 8.37
CA SER A 330 -6.54 -6.67 8.26
C SER A 330 -5.11 -6.21 7.95
N ASP A 331 -4.92 -5.32 6.98
CA ASP A 331 -3.60 -4.81 6.60
C ASP A 331 -2.88 -4.11 7.77
N TYR A 332 -3.59 -3.27 8.51
CA TYR A 332 -3.07 -2.53 9.67
C TYR A 332 -2.77 -3.49 10.83
N TYR A 333 -3.60 -4.51 11.04
CA TYR A 333 -3.32 -5.56 12.02
C TYR A 333 -2.05 -6.34 11.68
N HIS A 334 -1.85 -6.71 10.41
CA HIS A 334 -0.63 -7.36 9.95
C HIS A 334 0.59 -6.45 10.08
N ALA A 335 0.47 -5.16 9.74
CA ALA A 335 1.52 -4.16 9.95
C ALA A 335 1.93 -4.10 11.42
N PHE A 336 0.95 -3.98 12.33
CA PHE A 336 1.18 -3.91 13.77
C PHE A 336 1.91 -5.15 14.30
N CYS A 337 1.45 -6.35 13.93
CA CYS A 337 2.08 -7.61 14.32
C CYS A 337 3.50 -7.76 13.75
N GLN A 338 3.72 -7.29 12.51
CA GLN A 338 5.02 -7.36 11.87
C GLN A 338 6.01 -6.34 12.46
N MET A 339 5.55 -5.17 12.86
CA MET A 339 6.34 -4.18 13.60
C MET A 339 6.85 -4.75 14.91
N ILE A 340 6.00 -5.42 15.70
CA ILE A 340 6.41 -6.07 16.95
C ILE A 340 7.51 -7.11 16.68
N TYR A 341 7.30 -7.97 15.68
CA TYR A 341 8.28 -8.99 15.29
C TYR A 341 9.63 -8.35 14.86
N ALA A 342 9.59 -7.33 14.00
CA ALA A 342 10.78 -6.62 13.53
C ALA A 342 11.54 -5.98 14.71
N MET A 343 10.82 -5.37 15.64
CA MET A 343 11.40 -4.76 16.84
C MET A 343 12.01 -5.79 17.81
N LYS A 344 11.40 -6.95 17.99
CA LYS A 344 12.02 -8.07 18.74
C LYS A 344 13.31 -8.54 18.09
N TYR A 345 13.36 -8.64 16.76
CA TYR A 345 14.60 -8.92 16.02
C TYR A 345 15.66 -7.82 16.22
N LEU A 346 15.27 -6.55 16.13
CA LEU A 346 16.17 -5.41 16.33
C LEU A 346 16.77 -5.40 17.75
N ARG A 347 16.01 -5.82 18.75
CA ARG A 347 16.50 -6.04 20.13
C ARG A 347 17.35 -7.29 20.33
N GLY A 348 17.45 -8.17 19.33
CA GLY A 348 18.21 -9.42 19.40
C GLY A 348 17.46 -10.58 20.07
N SER A 349 16.13 -10.51 20.14
CA SER A 349 15.29 -11.65 20.58
C SER A 349 15.17 -12.73 19.50
N CYS A 350 15.57 -12.43 18.26
CA CYS A 350 15.63 -13.35 17.13
C CYS A 350 16.94 -13.12 16.36
N ASP A 351 17.49 -14.17 15.76
CA ASP A 351 18.75 -14.10 15.01
C ASP A 351 18.57 -13.60 13.57
N THR A 352 17.37 -13.76 13.01
CA THR A 352 17.04 -13.38 11.63
C THR A 352 15.67 -12.71 11.54
N PHE A 353 15.55 -11.77 10.60
CA PHE A 353 14.29 -11.17 10.22
C PHE A 353 13.68 -11.89 9.00
N GLU A 354 12.58 -12.59 9.21
CA GLU A 354 11.86 -13.32 8.18
C GLU A 354 10.67 -12.51 7.65
N ARG A 355 10.56 -12.38 6.33
CA ARG A 355 9.38 -11.78 5.68
C ARG A 355 8.17 -12.70 5.85
N LYS A 356 6.95 -12.13 5.88
CA LYS A 356 5.69 -12.85 6.13
C LYS A 356 5.59 -13.50 7.53
N LYS A 357 6.29 -12.95 8.51
CA LYS A 357 6.19 -13.36 9.92
C LYS A 357 5.58 -12.22 10.75
N TYR A 358 4.69 -12.60 11.64
CA TYR A 358 3.81 -11.69 12.38
C TYR A 358 3.73 -12.17 13.83
N ASP A 359 3.94 -11.28 14.79
CA ASP A 359 3.91 -11.62 16.21
C ASP A 359 2.48 -11.61 16.77
N THR A 360 1.66 -12.57 16.35
CA THR A 360 0.28 -12.69 16.83
C THR A 360 0.21 -13.13 18.29
N GLU A 361 1.25 -13.80 18.81
CA GLU A 361 1.32 -14.24 20.21
C GLU A 361 1.41 -13.05 21.17
N ALA A 362 2.24 -12.04 20.86
CA ALA A 362 2.33 -10.82 21.67
C ALA A 362 1.03 -10.01 21.67
N VAL A 363 0.26 -10.09 20.57
CA VAL A 363 -0.97 -9.32 20.37
C VAL A 363 -2.19 -10.04 20.95
N ALA A 364 -2.19 -11.37 21.05
CA ALA A 364 -3.36 -12.16 21.42
C ALA A 364 -4.12 -11.69 22.68
N PRO A 365 -3.47 -11.27 23.79
CA PRO A 365 -4.20 -10.76 24.96
C PRO A 365 -4.95 -9.45 24.72
N TRP A 366 -4.53 -8.68 23.72
CA TRP A 366 -4.99 -7.33 23.42
C TRP A 366 -5.77 -7.24 22.11
N GLU A 367 -5.86 -8.36 21.37
CA GLU A 367 -6.44 -8.42 20.04
C GLU A 367 -7.86 -7.83 19.97
N PRO A 368 -8.79 -8.10 20.92
CA PRO A 368 -10.13 -7.51 20.87
C PRO A 368 -10.10 -5.97 20.90
N GLY A 369 -9.25 -5.37 21.75
CA GLY A 369 -9.12 -3.92 21.86
C GLY A 369 -8.50 -3.32 20.60
N ILE A 370 -7.41 -3.91 20.10
CA ILE A 370 -6.75 -3.45 18.86
C ILE A 370 -7.71 -3.54 17.68
N ARG A 371 -8.44 -4.65 17.52
CA ARG A 371 -9.44 -4.79 16.45
C ARG A 371 -10.55 -3.77 16.57
N GLN A 372 -11.02 -3.48 17.78
CA GLN A 372 -12.02 -2.44 18.00
C GLN A 372 -11.53 -1.08 17.49
N ILE A 373 -10.28 -0.70 17.76
CA ILE A 373 -9.70 0.56 17.28
C ILE A 373 -9.61 0.58 15.75
N LEU A 374 -9.08 -0.50 15.16
CA LEU A 374 -8.86 -0.61 13.71
C LEU A 374 -10.16 -0.70 12.90
N GLU A 375 -11.23 -1.27 13.46
CA GLU A 375 -12.50 -1.46 12.74
C GLU A 375 -13.51 -0.34 13.00
N LYS A 376 -13.29 0.48 14.02
CA LYS A 376 -14.16 1.61 14.33
C LYS A 376 -14.10 2.62 13.19
N ARG A 377 -15.26 2.95 12.66
CA ARG A 377 -15.43 3.86 11.52
C ARG A 377 -15.14 5.32 11.90
N GLN A 378 -13.85 5.68 11.89
CA GLN A 378 -13.35 7.00 12.26
C GLN A 378 -12.13 7.37 11.41
N THR A 379 -11.97 8.65 11.09
CA THR A 379 -10.86 9.15 10.27
C THR A 379 -9.60 9.44 11.08
N ASP A 380 -9.72 9.55 12.41
CA ASP A 380 -8.61 9.72 13.34
C ASP A 380 -8.83 8.81 14.56
N ALA A 381 -7.95 7.83 14.76
CA ALA A 381 -8.00 6.92 15.89
C ALA A 381 -7.00 7.29 17.02
N SER A 382 -6.43 8.50 17.00
CA SER A 382 -5.36 8.91 17.93
C SER A 382 -5.78 8.79 19.40
N ALA A 383 -6.99 9.23 19.74
CA ALA A 383 -7.49 9.16 21.12
C ALA A 383 -7.65 7.71 21.61
N ASP A 384 -8.15 6.82 20.76
CA ASP A 384 -8.35 5.42 21.11
C ASP A 384 -7.00 4.69 21.26
N TRP A 385 -6.06 4.92 20.33
CA TRP A 385 -4.71 4.36 20.43
C TRP A 385 -3.93 4.91 21.62
N LYS A 386 -4.06 6.20 21.93
CA LYS A 386 -3.45 6.81 23.11
C LYS A 386 -4.01 6.20 24.40
N ALA A 387 -5.33 6.02 24.50
CA ALA A 387 -5.95 5.37 25.64
C ALA A 387 -5.42 3.93 25.82
N PHE A 388 -5.33 3.16 24.73
CA PHE A 388 -4.75 1.81 24.75
C PHE A 388 -3.27 1.82 25.15
N ALA A 389 -2.47 2.76 24.64
CA ALA A 389 -1.07 2.91 25.00
C ALA A 389 -0.87 3.18 26.51
N GLN A 390 -1.73 4.03 27.09
CA GLN A 390 -1.71 4.34 28.52
C GLN A 390 -2.14 3.15 29.37
N GLU A 391 -3.17 2.41 28.95
CA GLU A 391 -3.60 1.16 29.60
C GLU A 391 -2.49 0.10 29.56
N LEU A 392 -1.90 -0.10 28.39
CA LEU A 392 -0.87 -1.10 28.14
C LEU A 392 0.40 -0.85 28.97
N SER A 393 0.83 0.41 29.06
CA SER A 393 2.10 0.77 29.70
C SER A 393 1.99 1.24 31.14
N GLY A 394 0.78 1.62 31.60
CA GLY A 394 0.58 2.27 32.88
C GLY A 394 1.25 3.65 33.00
N ARG A 395 1.58 4.29 31.86
CA ARG A 395 2.27 5.58 31.78
C ARG A 395 1.44 6.57 30.98
N GLU A 396 1.68 7.86 31.23
CA GLU A 396 1.13 8.92 30.40
C GLU A 396 1.88 9.01 29.07
N ILE A 397 1.15 9.21 27.97
CA ILE A 397 1.73 9.35 26.64
C ILE A 397 1.52 10.79 26.19
N GLU A 398 2.63 11.51 26.01
CA GLU A 398 2.60 12.89 25.52
C GLU A 398 2.07 12.94 24.08
N ASP A 399 1.43 14.06 23.72
CA ASP A 399 1.04 14.27 22.32
C ASP A 399 2.28 14.59 21.48
N PHE A 400 2.27 14.20 20.21
CA PHE A 400 3.36 14.51 19.29
C PHE A 400 3.50 16.04 19.12
N ASP A 401 4.71 16.53 19.37
CA ASP A 401 5.12 17.92 19.08
C ASP A 401 6.31 17.92 18.13
N GLN A 402 6.09 18.36 16.88
CA GLN A 402 7.13 18.48 15.86
C GLN A 402 8.31 19.38 16.30
N GLU A 403 8.11 20.28 17.25
CA GLU A 403 9.13 21.22 17.72
C GLU A 403 10.01 20.68 18.86
N ALA A 404 9.66 19.55 19.47
CA ALA A 404 10.23 19.07 20.74
C ALA A 404 11.77 19.05 20.75
N TYR A 405 12.39 18.53 19.68
CA TYR A 405 13.85 18.37 19.57
C TYR A 405 14.55 19.44 18.73
N THR A 406 13.82 20.44 18.23
CA THR A 406 14.37 21.45 17.30
C THR A 406 15.42 22.34 17.97
N ARG A 407 15.18 22.71 19.24
CA ARG A 407 16.11 23.52 20.03
C ARG A 407 17.41 22.76 20.31
N GLU A 408 17.30 21.50 20.74
CA GLU A 408 18.45 20.63 20.98
C GLU A 408 19.37 20.60 19.75
N TYR A 409 18.81 20.30 18.58
CA TYR A 409 19.56 20.23 17.32
C TYR A 409 20.16 21.57 16.89
N THR A 410 19.36 22.65 16.93
CA THR A 410 19.76 23.96 16.39
C THR A 410 20.88 24.61 17.21
N PHE A 411 20.87 24.40 18.52
CA PHE A 411 21.85 24.98 19.44
C PHE A 411 23.02 24.04 19.75
N ALA A 412 22.98 22.78 19.33
CA ALA A 412 24.09 21.87 19.49
C ALA A 412 25.35 22.34 18.71
N PRO A 413 26.55 22.24 19.33
CA PRO A 413 27.82 22.38 18.63
C PRO A 413 27.88 21.50 17.39
N GLU A 414 28.61 21.93 16.37
CA GLU A 414 28.69 21.19 15.09
C GLU A 414 29.25 19.77 15.29
N GLU A 415 30.13 19.59 16.26
CA GLU A 415 30.81 18.34 16.58
C GLU A 415 29.90 17.29 17.23
N THR A 416 28.83 17.72 17.91
CA THR A 416 27.90 16.84 18.64
C THR A 416 26.48 16.91 18.09
N ARG A 417 26.25 17.69 17.02
CA ARG A 417 24.92 17.85 16.43
C ARG A 417 24.37 16.52 15.93
N ASP A 418 25.25 15.68 15.39
CA ASP A 418 24.92 14.36 14.89
C ASP A 418 24.45 13.41 16.03
N ASP A 419 24.83 13.69 17.29
CA ASP A 419 24.45 12.88 18.46
C ASP A 419 23.08 13.26 19.07
N THR A 420 22.55 14.43 18.69
CA THR A 420 21.21 14.88 19.10
C THR A 420 20.13 13.97 18.51
N PHE A 421 18.91 14.03 19.07
CA PHE A 421 17.79 13.24 18.54
C PHE A 421 17.58 13.46 17.03
N LEU A 422 17.43 14.72 16.59
CA LEU A 422 17.23 15.01 15.17
C LEU A 422 18.49 14.75 14.34
N GLY A 423 19.69 14.83 14.92
CA GLY A 423 20.93 14.46 14.24
C GLY A 423 20.94 12.99 13.82
N LYS A 424 20.65 12.09 14.77
CA LYS A 424 20.52 10.65 14.53
C LYS A 424 19.41 10.35 13.53
N PHE A 425 18.25 10.99 13.67
CA PHE A 425 17.13 10.85 12.73
C PHE A 425 17.53 11.25 11.29
N ILE A 426 18.18 12.41 11.13
CA ILE A 426 18.61 12.92 9.82
C ILE A 426 19.61 11.96 9.16
N LEU A 427 20.58 11.45 9.93
CA LEU A 427 21.55 10.48 9.42
C LEU A 427 20.88 9.19 8.98
N ALA A 428 20.05 8.59 9.84
CA ALA A 428 19.32 7.37 9.53
C ALA A 428 18.40 7.53 8.29
N ALA A 429 17.71 8.68 8.17
CA ALA A 429 16.87 8.99 7.02
C ALA A 429 17.69 9.07 5.72
N MET A 430 18.85 9.73 5.75
CA MET A 430 19.74 9.81 4.59
C MET A 430 20.28 8.45 4.17
N GLU A 431 20.59 7.57 5.11
CA GLU A 431 21.04 6.21 4.83
C GLU A 431 19.93 5.37 4.19
N GLN A 432 18.73 5.40 4.74
CA GLN A 432 17.56 4.71 4.17
C GLN A 432 17.29 5.18 2.74
N LYS A 433 17.26 6.50 2.52
CA LYS A 433 17.10 7.07 1.19
C LYS A 433 18.20 6.63 0.24
N SER A 434 19.46 6.62 0.68
CA SER A 434 20.59 6.14 -0.12
C SER A 434 20.42 4.67 -0.52
N MET A 435 20.10 3.82 0.45
CA MET A 435 19.94 2.38 0.24
C MET A 435 18.88 2.10 -0.84
N VAL A 436 17.68 2.65 -0.67
CA VAL A 436 16.57 2.40 -1.60
C VAL A 436 16.87 2.94 -2.99
N THR A 437 17.35 4.18 -3.08
CA THR A 437 17.62 4.82 -4.38
C THR A 437 18.76 4.12 -5.13
N ASN A 438 19.76 3.59 -4.42
CA ASN A 438 20.82 2.75 -5.01
C ASN A 438 20.27 1.40 -5.49
N LYS A 439 19.39 0.75 -4.75
CA LYS A 439 18.74 -0.50 -5.17
C LYS A 439 17.88 -0.29 -6.42
N ILE A 440 17.11 0.80 -6.47
CA ILE A 440 16.34 1.21 -7.66
C ILE A 440 17.27 1.43 -8.87
N PHE A 441 18.36 2.17 -8.70
CA PHE A 441 19.31 2.41 -9.78
C PHE A 441 19.96 1.11 -10.29
N LYS A 442 20.42 0.24 -9.37
CA LYS A 442 21.05 -1.05 -9.68
C LYS A 442 20.11 -2.04 -10.38
N SER A 443 18.79 -1.90 -10.23
CA SER A 443 17.83 -2.70 -11.00
C SER A 443 17.67 -2.23 -12.47
N GLY A 444 18.39 -1.17 -12.87
CA GLY A 444 18.31 -0.54 -14.19
C GLY A 444 17.20 0.50 -14.30
N ASN A 445 16.60 0.91 -13.18
CA ASN A 445 15.54 1.90 -13.11
C ASN A 445 16.10 3.29 -12.78
N MET A 446 15.90 4.26 -13.68
CA MET A 446 16.43 5.63 -13.55
C MET A 446 15.44 6.62 -12.91
N LEU A 447 14.27 6.16 -12.44
CA LEU A 447 13.24 7.05 -11.90
C LEU A 447 13.65 7.74 -10.59
N ALA A 448 14.56 7.15 -9.80
CA ALA A 448 15.18 7.80 -8.65
C ALA A 448 16.50 8.51 -8.98
N GLY A 449 16.86 8.59 -10.27
CA GLY A 449 18.13 9.16 -10.73
C GLY A 449 19.36 8.34 -10.30
N PHE A 450 20.53 8.94 -10.45
CA PHE A 450 21.76 8.41 -9.85
C PHE A 450 21.72 8.64 -8.34
N SER A 451 22.16 7.66 -7.57
CA SER A 451 22.35 7.78 -6.12
C SER A 451 23.80 7.43 -5.74
N ILE A 452 24.24 8.03 -4.65
CA ILE A 452 25.57 7.86 -4.11
C ILE A 452 25.44 7.05 -2.84
N ASP A 453 26.11 5.89 -2.79
CA ASP A 453 26.27 5.12 -1.55
C ASP A 453 27.16 5.89 -0.58
N PHE A 454 26.55 6.43 0.48
CA PHE A 454 27.23 7.35 1.40
C PHE A 454 28.28 6.64 2.26
N ARG A 455 27.92 5.48 2.83
CA ARG A 455 28.86 4.70 3.67
C ARG A 455 30.02 4.17 2.85
N GLN A 456 29.79 3.68 1.62
CA GLN A 456 30.87 3.19 0.76
C GLN A 456 31.88 4.28 0.36
N LYS A 457 31.49 5.56 0.42
CA LYS A 457 32.41 6.69 0.19
C LYS A 457 33.08 7.21 1.46
N GLY A 458 32.91 6.54 2.60
CA GLY A 458 33.58 6.84 3.86
C GLY A 458 33.00 8.04 4.61
N PHE A 459 31.79 8.48 4.27
CA PHE A 459 31.12 9.58 4.97
C PHE A 459 30.49 9.10 6.27
N LYS A 460 30.67 9.87 7.35
CA LYS A 460 30.26 9.49 8.70
C LYS A 460 29.33 10.49 9.40
N GLY A 461 28.93 11.58 8.75
CA GLY A 461 28.16 12.63 9.41
C GLY A 461 27.52 13.67 8.47
N ILE A 462 26.67 14.54 9.02
CA ILE A 462 25.86 15.51 8.25
C ILE A 462 26.76 16.48 7.46
N LYS A 463 27.86 16.92 8.07
CA LYS A 463 28.83 17.83 7.45
C LYS A 463 29.40 17.27 6.14
N ASP A 464 29.76 15.99 6.16
CA ASP A 464 30.37 15.32 5.02
C ASP A 464 29.36 15.10 3.89
N PHE A 465 28.10 14.86 4.25
CA PHE A 465 27.00 14.82 3.30
C PHE A 465 26.76 16.17 2.62
N MET A 466 26.75 17.28 3.37
CA MET A 466 26.55 18.61 2.79
C MET A 466 27.61 18.94 1.73
N LYS A 467 28.88 18.58 1.97
CA LYS A 467 29.97 18.74 0.98
C LYS A 467 29.72 17.95 -0.31
N LEU A 468 29.04 16.81 -0.24
CA LEU A 468 28.72 15.99 -1.40
C LEU A 468 27.55 16.57 -2.19
N VAL A 469 26.48 16.96 -1.50
CA VAL A 469 25.29 17.59 -2.12
C VAL A 469 25.70 18.87 -2.84
N GLU A 470 26.51 19.73 -2.21
CA GLU A 470 27.02 20.94 -2.86
C GLU A 470 27.88 20.65 -4.10
N LYS A 471 28.64 19.56 -4.11
CA LYS A 471 29.43 19.15 -5.27
C LYS A 471 28.57 18.58 -6.39
N ASP A 472 27.48 17.89 -6.06
CA ASP A 472 26.55 17.32 -7.03
C ASP A 472 25.66 18.39 -7.67
N ASP A 473 25.20 19.36 -6.87
CA ASP A 473 24.44 20.52 -7.35
C ASP A 473 25.27 21.38 -8.33
N ARG A 474 26.57 21.58 -8.05
CA ARG A 474 27.50 22.26 -8.97
C ARG A 474 27.81 21.49 -10.25
N ARG A 475 27.51 20.18 -10.31
CA ARG A 475 27.67 19.37 -11.54
C ARG A 475 26.40 19.33 -12.39
N LYS A 476 25.25 19.70 -11.81
CA LYS A 476 23.94 19.76 -12.47
C LYS A 476 23.58 21.16 -12.96
N ALA A 477 24.14 22.20 -12.34
CA ALA A 477 24.17 23.57 -12.85
C ALA A 477 25.21 23.70 -13.97
#